data_AF-A0A4S4LPQ7-F1
#
_entry.id   AF-A0A4S4LPQ7-F1
#
_cell.length_a   1.000
_cell.length_b   1.000
_cell.length_c   1.000
_cell.angle_alpha   90.00
_cell.angle_beta   90.00
_cell.angle_gamma   90.00
#
_symmetry.space_group_name_H-M   'P 1'
#
loop_
_entity.id
_entity.type
_entity.pdbx_description
1 polymer ?
#
loop_
_entity_poly.entity_id
_entity_poly.type
_entity_poly.pdbx_seq_one_letter_code
_entity_poly.pdbx_strand_id
1 'polypeptide(L)'
;MASHQHPNVNYSTHTYLTITFNPSSPYLSDPGSLSSVHPALAHIGQVGELRDIHIYSVPNDEWNKADGTIRDALRAKQAEGVLRVDVQTPKGRTKRDEL
;
A
#
# COMPACT_ATOMS: atom_id res chain seq x y z
N MET A 1 25.43 -21.30 4.66
CA MET A 1 24.02 -21.18 5.10
C MET A 1 23.54 -19.81 4.65
N ALA A 2 22.88 -19.72 3.48
CA ALA A 2 22.52 -18.45 2.88
C ALA A 2 21.22 -17.94 3.49
N SER A 3 21.33 -16.93 4.35
CA SER A 3 20.22 -16.16 4.89
C SER A 3 19.59 -15.35 3.75
N HIS A 4 18.59 -15.91 3.08
CA HIS A 4 17.69 -15.13 2.23
C HIS A 4 16.86 -14.23 3.15
N GLN A 5 17.39 -13.05 3.45
CA GLN A 5 16.66 -11.96 4.05
C GLN A 5 15.63 -11.49 3.01
N HIS A 6 14.48 -12.16 2.96
CA HIS A 6 13.28 -11.52 2.42
C HIS A 6 13.08 -10.22 3.20
N PRO A 7 12.81 -9.07 2.55
CA PRO A 7 12.39 -7.89 3.27
C PRO A 7 11.21 -8.33 4.15
N ASN A 8 11.38 -8.24 5.46
CA ASN A 8 10.44 -8.74 6.46
C ASN A 8 9.20 -7.83 6.43
N VAL A 9 8.39 -7.98 5.39
CA VAL A 9 7.09 -7.33 5.25
C VAL A 9 6.18 -7.94 6.29
N ASN A 10 6.19 -7.34 7.48
CA ASN A 10 5.44 -7.81 8.61
C ASN A 10 3.97 -7.39 8.44
N TYR A 11 3.22 -8.20 7.70
CA TYR A 11 1.78 -8.00 7.51
C TYR A 11 0.96 -8.15 8.80
N SER A 12 1.56 -8.69 9.87
CA SER A 12 0.92 -8.79 11.18
C SER A 12 0.82 -7.43 11.89
N THR A 13 1.71 -6.49 11.56
CA THR A 13 1.77 -5.17 12.20
C THR A 13 1.42 -4.03 11.25
N HIS A 14 1.62 -4.21 9.94
CA HIS A 14 1.36 -3.20 8.93
C HIS A 14 0.55 -3.78 7.77
N THR A 15 -0.47 -3.06 7.34
CA THR A 15 -1.16 -3.29 6.07
C THR A 15 -0.38 -2.60 4.97
N TYR A 16 -0.16 -3.29 3.86
CA TYR A 16 0.50 -2.69 2.69
C TYR A 16 -0.55 -2.37 1.64
N LEU A 17 -0.34 -1.29 0.91
CA LEU A 17 -1.21 -0.86 -0.18
C LEU A 17 -0.34 -0.60 -1.40
N THR A 18 -0.73 -1.16 -2.52
CA THR A 18 -0.17 -0.84 -3.82
C THR A 18 -1.11 0.13 -4.53
N ILE A 19 -0.61 1.31 -4.82
CA ILE A 19 -1.35 2.35 -5.52
C ILE A 19 -0.77 2.48 -6.92
N THR A 20 -1.62 2.31 -7.93
CA THR A 20 -1.30 2.54 -9.34
C THR A 20 -1.67 3.97 -9.70
N PHE A 21 -0.71 4.71 -10.24
CA PHE A 21 -0.89 6.06 -10.76
C PHE A 21 -1.05 6.07 -12.26
N ASN A 22 -1.76 7.09 -12.75
CA ASN A 22 -1.84 7.36 -14.17
C ASN A 22 -0.49 7.94 -14.67
N PRO A 23 0.01 7.57 -15.86
CA PRO A 23 1.25 8.11 -16.43
C PRO A 23 1.29 9.65 -16.55
N SER A 24 0.12 10.30 -16.63
CA SER A 24 -0.02 11.76 -16.65
C SER A 24 -0.19 12.40 -15.26
N SER A 25 -0.14 11.61 -14.19
CA SER A 25 -0.42 12.08 -12.84
C SER A 25 0.82 12.71 -12.19
N PRO A 26 0.67 13.82 -11.44
CA PRO A 26 1.79 14.44 -10.73
C PRO A 26 2.41 13.52 -9.65
N TYR A 27 1.67 12.53 -9.15
CA TYR A 27 2.14 11.58 -8.13
C TYR A 27 3.27 10.66 -8.62
N LEU A 28 3.48 10.54 -9.93
CA LEU A 28 4.64 9.84 -10.49
C LEU A 28 5.95 10.59 -10.27
N SER A 29 5.89 11.92 -10.27
CA SER A 29 7.06 12.76 -10.00
C SER A 29 7.25 12.98 -8.51
N ASP A 30 6.15 13.09 -7.76
CA ASP A 30 6.18 13.24 -6.30
C ASP A 30 5.20 12.27 -5.61
N PRO A 31 5.62 11.01 -5.36
CA PRO A 31 4.78 10.03 -4.67
C PRO A 31 4.61 10.37 -3.18
N GLY A 32 5.52 11.16 -2.60
CA GLY A 32 5.46 11.60 -1.20
C GLY A 32 4.26 12.50 -0.90
N SER A 33 3.76 13.25 -1.89
CA SER A 33 2.55 14.07 -1.77
C SER A 33 1.34 13.26 -1.29
N LEU A 34 1.29 11.97 -1.59
CA LEU A 34 0.17 11.11 -1.19
C LEU A 34 0.17 10.78 0.31
N SER A 35 1.34 10.78 0.96
CA SER A 35 1.44 10.70 2.42
C SER A 35 0.84 11.92 3.14
N SER A 36 0.62 13.04 2.44
CA SER A 36 -0.09 14.19 3.00
C SER A 36 -1.60 13.95 3.15
N VAL A 37 -2.14 12.90 2.52
CA VAL A 37 -3.57 12.56 2.57
C VAL A 37 -3.95 11.95 3.91
N HIS A 38 -3.04 11.13 4.47
CA HIS A 38 -3.27 10.51 5.76
C HIS A 38 -1.94 10.29 6.49
N PRO A 39 -1.78 10.73 7.75
CA PRO A 39 -0.51 10.60 8.48
C PRO A 39 -0.08 9.15 8.70
N ALA A 40 -1.05 8.22 8.75
CA ALA A 40 -0.77 6.79 8.86
C ALA A 40 -0.26 6.15 7.54
N LEU A 41 -0.31 6.86 6.39
CA LEU A 41 0.11 6.35 5.09
C LEU A 41 1.59 6.66 4.85
N ALA A 42 2.46 5.69 5.11
CA ALA A 42 3.90 5.84 4.88
C ALA A 42 4.28 5.33 3.49
N HIS A 43 4.96 6.16 2.70
CA HIS A 43 5.51 5.71 1.42
C HIS A 43 6.71 4.79 1.65
N ILE A 44 6.66 3.58 1.08
CA ILE A 44 7.75 2.59 1.18
C ILE A 44 8.64 2.65 -0.07
N GLY A 45 8.03 2.75 -1.26
CA GLY A 45 8.77 2.72 -2.52
C GLY A 45 7.89 2.39 -3.72
N GLN A 46 8.50 1.85 -4.77
CA GLN A 46 7.82 1.36 -5.98
C GLN A 46 7.79 -0.17 -6.01
N VAL A 47 6.81 -0.76 -6.71
CA VAL A 47 6.68 -2.22 -6.86
C VAL A 47 7.64 -2.72 -7.95
N GLY A 48 8.80 -3.21 -7.54
CA GLY A 48 9.78 -3.79 -8.46
C GLY A 48 10.27 -2.77 -9.50
N GLU A 49 10.03 -3.05 -10.77
CA GLU A 49 10.44 -2.20 -11.90
C GLU A 49 9.30 -1.31 -12.43
N LEU A 50 8.08 -1.42 -11.87
CA LEU A 50 6.93 -0.63 -12.30
C LEU A 50 6.95 0.74 -11.63
N ARG A 51 7.23 1.78 -12.41
CA ARG A 51 7.32 3.17 -11.94
C ARG A 51 5.96 3.78 -11.61
N ASP A 52 4.91 3.25 -12.23
CA ASP A 52 3.52 3.64 -12.02
C ASP A 52 2.87 3.02 -10.80
N ILE A 53 3.51 2.04 -10.16
CA ILE A 53 2.96 1.38 -8.97
C ILE A 53 3.83 1.64 -7.76
N HIS A 54 3.25 2.29 -6.75
CA HIS A 54 3.91 2.62 -5.50
C HIS A 54 3.34 1.82 -4.34
N ILE A 55 4.22 1.40 -3.43
CA ILE A 55 3.88 0.71 -2.20
C ILE A 55 3.83 1.72 -1.07
N TYR A 56 2.75 1.65 -0.31
CA TYR A 56 2.54 2.36 0.94
C TYR A 56 2.32 1.35 2.05
N SER A 57 2.71 1.70 3.26
CA SER A 57 2.42 0.94 4.47
C SER A 57 1.55 1.76 5.40
N VAL A 58 0.70 1.07 6.14
CA VAL A 58 -0.17 1.63 7.17
C VAL A 58 -0.12 0.72 8.39
N PRO A 59 0.06 1.25 9.61
CA PRO A 59 -0.05 0.46 10.83
C PRO A 59 -1.42 -0.24 10.90
N ASN A 60 -1.46 -1.54 11.26
CA ASN A 60 -2.71 -2.28 11.34
C ASN A 60 -3.71 -1.68 12.35
N ASP A 61 -3.22 -1.10 13.44
CA ASP A 61 -4.06 -0.42 14.43
C ASP A 61 -4.82 0.76 13.81
N GLU A 62 -4.11 1.58 13.03
CA GLU A 62 -4.69 2.71 12.31
C GLU A 62 -5.56 2.23 11.14
N TRP A 63 -5.10 1.25 10.38
CA TRP A 63 -5.88 0.66 9.28
C TRP A 63 -7.20 0.09 9.79
N ASN A 64 -7.23 -0.64 10.90
CA ASN A 64 -8.48 -1.19 11.43
C ASN A 64 -9.47 -0.12 11.90
N LYS A 65 -8.99 1.04 12.33
CA LYS A 65 -9.81 2.17 12.79
C LYS A 65 -10.23 3.10 11.66
N ALA A 66 -9.38 3.25 10.64
CA ALA A 66 -9.49 4.27 9.61
C ALA A 66 -9.47 3.70 8.19
N ASP A 67 -9.66 2.39 7.97
CA ASP A 67 -9.64 1.80 6.62
C ASP A 67 -10.64 2.50 5.70
N GLY A 68 -11.86 2.76 6.20
CA GLY A 68 -12.89 3.48 5.45
C GLY A 68 -12.42 4.88 5.06
N THR A 69 -11.85 5.63 6.02
CA THR A 69 -11.33 6.98 5.81
C THR A 69 -10.14 6.99 4.85
N ILE A 70 -9.19 6.07 4.99
CA ILE A 70 -8.02 5.97 4.12
C ILE A 70 -8.49 5.61 2.70
N ARG A 71 -9.39 4.64 2.55
CA ARG A 71 -9.93 4.27 1.23
C ARG A 71 -10.72 5.40 0.59
N ASP A 72 -11.50 6.15 1.36
CA ASP A 72 -12.24 7.31 0.86
C ASP A 72 -11.29 8.44 0.44
N ALA A 73 -10.29 8.74 1.27
CA ALA A 73 -9.29 9.75 0.97
C ALA A 73 -8.47 9.38 -0.28
N LEU A 74 -8.08 8.11 -0.44
CA LEU A 74 -7.44 7.61 -1.65
C LEU A 74 -8.38 7.66 -2.86
N ARG A 75 -9.69 7.41 -2.67
CA ARG A 75 -10.71 7.54 -3.72
C ARG A 75 -10.86 8.99 -4.17
N ALA A 76 -10.84 9.94 -3.25
CA ALA A 76 -10.88 11.37 -3.56
C ALA A 76 -9.69 11.79 -4.45
N LYS A 77 -8.54 11.12 -4.29
CA LYS A 77 -7.35 11.31 -5.13
C LYS A 77 -7.42 10.64 -6.50
N GLN A 78 -8.47 9.86 -6.81
CA GLN A 78 -8.63 9.28 -8.15
C GLN A 78 -8.75 10.35 -9.24
N ALA A 79 -9.41 11.47 -8.93
CA ALA A 79 -9.50 12.61 -9.84
C ALA A 79 -8.14 13.27 -10.12
N GLU A 80 -7.18 13.12 -9.21
CA GLU A 80 -5.81 13.66 -9.35
C GLU A 80 -4.84 12.66 -10.02
N GLY A 81 -5.35 11.48 -10.41
CA GLY A 81 -4.63 10.48 -11.18
C GLY A 81 -4.21 9.23 -10.41
N VAL A 82 -4.81 8.96 -9.25
CA VAL A 82 -4.81 7.62 -8.67
C VAL A 82 -5.73 6.71 -9.51
N LEU A 83 -5.17 5.75 -10.23
CA LEU A 83 -5.96 4.81 -11.03
C LEU A 83 -6.57 3.73 -10.15
N ARG A 84 -5.74 3.11 -9.32
CA ARG A 84 -6.12 1.92 -8.56
C ARG A 84 -5.44 1.91 -7.21
N VAL A 85 -6.17 1.45 -6.21
CA VAL A 85 -5.66 1.17 -4.87
C VAL A 85 -5.95 -0.29 -4.60
N ASP A 86 -4.90 -1.07 -4.41
CA ASP A 86 -5.00 -2.49 -4.10
C ASP A 86 -4.40 -2.70 -2.71
N VAL A 87 -5.24 -3.16 -1.77
CA VAL A 87 -4.81 -3.42 -0.40
C VAL A 87 -4.21 -4.81 -0.36
N GLN A 88 -2.91 -4.88 -0.13
CA GLN A 88 -2.21 -6.12 0.23
C GLN A 88 -2.60 -6.50 1.66
N THR A 89 -3.83 -7.00 1.78
CA THR A 89 -4.20 -7.78 2.95
C THR A 89 -3.41 -9.08 2.89
N PRO A 90 -2.77 -9.52 3.99
CA PRO A 90 -2.30 -10.89 4.09
C PRO A 90 -3.54 -11.75 3.98
N LYS A 91 -3.84 -12.20 2.76
CA LYS A 91 -4.83 -13.20 2.48
C LYS A 91 -4.33 -14.40 3.25
N GLY A 92 -4.87 -14.59 4.45
CA GLY A 92 -4.40 -15.60 5.37
C GLY A 92 -4.17 -16.84 4.56
N ARG A 93 -2.94 -17.36 4.55
CA ARG A 93 -2.79 -18.77 4.27
C ARG A 93 -3.52 -19.45 5.43
N THR A 94 -4.83 -19.58 5.32
CA THR A 94 -5.53 -20.77 5.77
C THR A 94 -4.84 -21.88 4.98
N LYS A 95 -3.69 -22.33 5.50
CA LYS A 95 -3.24 -23.68 5.22
C LYS A 95 -4.40 -24.53 5.67
N ARG A 96 -5.21 -24.91 4.69
CA ARG A 96 -5.92 -26.16 4.55
C ARG A 96 -5.47 -27.15 5.64
N ASP A 97 -6.18 -27.15 6.76
CA ASP A 97 -6.19 -28.26 7.69
C ASP A 97 -7.22 -29.24 7.14
N GLU A 98 -6.78 -30.02 6.15
CA GLU A 98 -7.38 -31.33 5.90
C GLU A 98 -6.23 -32.31 6.01
N LEU A 99 -6.07 -32.86 7.21
CA LEU A 99 -6.24 -34.30 7.44
C LEU A 99 -6.34 -34.61 8.95
#